data_AF-A0A838AHA7-F1
#
_entry.id   AF-A0A838AHA7-F1
#
_cell.length_a   1.000
_cell.length_b   1.000
_cell.length_c   1.000
_cell.angle_alpha   90.00
_cell.angle_beta   90.00
_cell.angle_gamma   90.00
#
_symmetry.space_group_name_H-M   'P 1'
#
loop_
_entity.id
_entity.type
_entity.pdbx_description
1 polymer ?
#
loop_
_entity_poly.entity_id
_entity_poly.type
_entity_poly.pdbx_seq_one_letter_code
_entity_poly.pdbx_strand_id
1 'polypeptide(L)' 'MNHQDKNTEFYTNCTTYFEFLRKKGDMDYAFEDEYYFTMPAISNH' A
#
# COMPACT_ATOMS: atom_id res chain seq x y z
N MET A 1 -7.05 2.96 20.70
CA MET A 1 -6.62 2.38 19.42
C MET A 1 -5.57 3.31 18.84
N ASN A 2 -4.33 2.82 18.67
CA ASN A 2 -3.24 3.63 18.16
C ASN A 2 -3.40 3.79 16.64
N HIS A 3 -3.32 5.02 16.13
CA HIS A 3 -3.52 5.29 14.69
C HIS A 3 -2.42 4.64 13.81
N GLN A 4 -1.26 4.35 14.40
CA GLN A 4 -0.15 3.69 13.72
C GLN A 4 -0.48 2.24 13.31
N ASP A 5 -1.23 1.52 14.14
CA ASP A 5 -1.57 0.12 13.88
C ASP A 5 -2.54 0.00 12.69
N LYS A 6 -3.53 0.90 12.62
CA LYS A 6 -4.50 0.96 11.51
C LYS A 6 -3.86 1.34 10.18
N ASN A 7 -2.87 2.25 10.21
CA ASN A 7 -2.13 2.63 9.01
C ASN A 7 -1.30 1.44 8.48
N THR A 8 -0.65 0.69 9.37
CA THR A 8 0.17 -0.47 8.98
C THR A 8 -0.68 -1.55 8.31
N GLU A 9 -1.84 -1.87 8.88
CA GLU A 9 -2.77 -2.84 8.31
C GLU A 9 -3.29 -2.40 6.92
N PHE A 10 -3.64 -1.12 6.77
CA PHE A 10 -4.08 -0.55 5.50
C PHE A 10 -3.02 -0.70 4.41
N TYR A 11 -1.77 -0.28 4.66
CA TYR A 11 -0.69 -0.39 3.66
C TYR A 11 -0.34 -1.85 3.34
N THR A 12 -0.42 -2.75 4.33
CA THR A 12 -0.24 -4.19 4.13
C THR A 12 -1.32 -4.78 3.21
N ASN A 13 -2.58 -4.38 3.42
CA ASN A 13 -3.71 -4.83 2.60
C ASN A 13 -3.58 -4.31 1.16
N CYS A 14 -3.22 -3.05 0.96
CA CYS A 14 -2.94 -2.49 -0.36
C CYS A 14 -1.80 -3.24 -1.07
N THR A 15 -0.70 -3.54 -0.37
CA THR A 15 0.41 -4.34 -0.93
C THR A 15 -0.08 -5.72 -1.39
N THR A 16 -0.90 -6.39 -0.58
CA THR A 16 -1.46 -7.70 -0.92
C THR A 16 -2.37 -7.64 -2.16
N TYR A 17 -3.16 -6.57 -2.29
CA TYR A 17 -3.99 -6.32 -3.47
C TYR A 17 -3.15 -6.16 -4.75
N PHE A 18 -2.08 -5.35 -4.71
CA PHE A 18 -1.20 -5.18 -5.87
C PHE A 18 -0.50 -6.48 -6.27
N GLU A 19 -0.04 -7.27 -5.29
CA GLU A 19 0.53 -8.59 -5.57
C GLU A 19 -0.47 -9.53 -6.26
N PHE A 20 -1.73 -9.50 -5.83
CA PHE A 20 -2.79 -10.29 -6.45
C PHE A 20 -3.05 -9.87 -7.90
N LEU A 21 -3.11 -8.57 -8.18
CA LEU A 21 -3.24 -8.06 -9.56
C LEU A 21 -2.06 -8.51 -10.44
N ARG A 22 -0.83 -8.34 -9.95
CA ARG A 22 0.38 -8.75 -10.68
C ARG A 22 0.39 -10.25 -10.99
N LYS A 23 -0.05 -11.10 -10.05
CA LYS A 23 -0.20 -12.55 -10.27
C LYS A 23 -1.23 -12.89 -11.35
N LYS A 24 -2.23 -12.04 -11.54
CA LYS A 24 -3.22 -12.16 -12.63
C LYS A 24 -2.75 -11.55 -13.96
N GLY A 25 -1.59 -10.89 -13.98
CA GLY A 25 -1.12 -10.13 -15.14
C GLY A 25 -1.87 -8.80 -15.32
N ASP A 26 -2.54 -8.32 -14.27
CA ASP A 26 -3.26 -7.05 -14.23
C ASP A 26 -2.48 -6.02 -13.41
N MET A 27 -2.78 -4.73 -13.61
CA MET A 27 -2.16 -3.66 -12.85
C MET A 27 -3.08 -2.44 -12.77
N ASP A 28 -3.22 -1.90 -11.57
CA ASP A 28 -3.95 -0.67 -11.31
C ASP A 28 -2.95 0.47 -11.05
N TYR A 29 -2.41 1.01 -12.14
CA TYR A 29 -1.38 2.06 -12.11
C TYR A 29 -1.87 3.34 -11.40
N ALA A 30 -3.14 3.70 -11.57
CA ALA A 30 -3.69 4.91 -10.98
C ALA A 30 -3.75 4.79 -9.44
N PHE A 31 -4.21 3.63 -8.95
CA PHE A 31 -4.24 3.38 -7.52
C PHE A 31 -2.84 3.17 -6.93
N GLU A 32 -1.93 2.52 -7.66
CA GLU A 32 -0.54 2.30 -7.23
C GLU A 32 0.23 3.62 -7.07
N ASP A 33 0.04 4.57 -7.99
CA ASP A 33 0.63 5.91 -7.89
C ASP A 33 0.11 6.69 -6.66
N GLU A 34 -1.21 6.67 -6.41
CA GLU A 34 -1.81 7.32 -5.24
C GLU A 34 -1.36 6.65 -3.93
N TYR A 35 -1.24 5.32 -3.92
CA TYR A 35 -0.72 4.55 -2.80
C TYR A 35 0.71 4.98 -2.42
N TYR A 36 1.62 5.08 -3.39
CA TYR A 36 2.99 5.52 -3.13
C TYR A 36 3.08 7.02 -2.78
N PHE A 37 2.18 7.86 -3.31
CA PHE A 37 2.12 9.27 -2.95
C PHE A 37 1.68 9.51 -1.51
N THR A 38 0.77 8.67 -1.01
CA THR A 38 0.21 8.78 0.35
C THR A 38 1.00 8.01 1.40
N MET A 39 1.84 7.06 0.98
CA MET A 39 2.66 6.27 1.88
C MET A 39 3.58 7.19 2.70
N PRO A 40 3.48 7.16 4.04
CA PRO A 40 4.38 7.94 4.87
C PRO A 40 5.80 7.49 4.59
N ALA A 41 6.70 8.44 4.32
CA ALA A 41 8.11 8.14 4.20
C ALA A 41 8.57 7.45 5.49
N ILE A 42 8.81 6.14 5.44
CA ILE A 42 9.42 5.40 6.53
C ILE A 42 10.92 5.73 6.48
N SER A 43 11.26 6.97 6.81
CA SER A 43 12.63 7.35 7.09
C SER A 43 12.93 6.86 8.49
N ASN A 44 13.57 5.70 8.62
CA ASN A 44 14.28 5.35 9.85
C ASN A 44 15.32 6.45 10.11
N HIS A 45 15.17 7.20 11.20
CA HIS A 45 16.22 8.07 11.74
C HIS A 45 16.81 7.42 12.99
#